data_AF-A0A933CF05-F1
#
_entry.id   AF-A0A933CF05-F1
#
_cell.length_a   1.000
_cell.length_b   1.000
_cell.length_c   1.000
_cell.angle_alpha   90.00
_cell.angle_beta   90.00
_cell.angle_gamma   90.00
#
_symmetry.space_group_name_H-M   'P 1'
#
loop_
_entity.id
_entity.type
_entity.pdbx_description
1 polymer ?
#
loop_
_entity_poly.entity_id
_entity_poly.type
_entity_poly.pdbx_seq_one_letter_code
_entity_poly.pdbx_strand_id
1 'polypeptide(L)'
;MADPPDPAQEKAIAEETRRLRRLQLTVRLVMNVISHSNLPFQEASEMVAATRRVALDLFPGKEKTYDLLYQPRLQRLLAEKYRLQ
;
A
#
# COMPACT_ATOMS: atom_id res chain seq x y z
N MET A 1 21.71 32.53 3.72
CA MET A 1 21.13 32.06 2.44
C MET A 1 21.28 30.55 2.48
N ALA A 2 20.19 29.80 2.69
CA ALA A 2 20.29 28.35 2.64
C ALA A 2 20.71 27.97 1.22
N ASP A 3 21.74 27.15 1.08
CA ASP A 3 22.13 26.63 -0.23
C ASP A 3 20.91 26.00 -0.90
N PRO A 4 20.69 26.24 -2.20
CA PRO A 4 19.62 25.57 -2.91
C PRO A 4 19.84 24.05 -2.79
N PRO A 5 18.78 23.27 -2.52
CA PRO A 5 18.90 21.82 -2.39
C PRO A 5 19.51 21.23 -3.66
N ASP A 6 20.36 20.22 -3.49
CA ASP A 6 21.00 19.52 -4.60
C ASP A 6 19.90 19.02 -5.58
N PRO A 7 19.98 19.31 -6.89
CA PRO A 7 19.01 18.83 -7.88
C PRO A 7 18.87 17.30 -7.90
N ALA A 8 19.86 16.53 -7.45
CA ALA A 8 19.75 15.08 -7.25
C ALA A 8 18.84 14.73 -6.06
N GLN A 9 18.89 15.50 -4.98
CA GLN A 9 18.04 15.35 -3.81
C GLN A 9 16.57 15.65 -4.13
N GLU A 10 16.30 16.72 -4.89
CA GLU A 10 14.94 17.05 -5.33
C GLU A 10 14.33 15.92 -6.18
N LYS A 11 15.12 15.34 -7.09
CA LYS A 11 14.69 14.21 -7.92
C LYS A 11 14.37 12.97 -7.06
N ALA A 12 15.22 12.65 -6.09
CA ALA A 12 14.99 11.52 -5.18
C ALA A 12 13.68 11.69 -4.38
N ILE A 13 13.43 12.89 -3.83
CA ILE A 13 12.21 13.21 -3.09
C ILE A 13 10.97 13.12 -4.00
N ALA A 14 11.08 13.62 -5.25
CA ALA A 14 10.00 13.54 -6.22
C ALA A 14 9.67 12.09 -6.59
N GLU A 15 10.68 11.24 -6.77
CA GLU A 15 10.49 9.81 -7.02
C GLU A 15 9.84 9.09 -5.84
N GLU A 16 10.31 9.34 -4.61
CA GLU A 16 9.73 8.74 -3.41
C GLU A 16 8.25 9.15 -3.26
N THR A 17 7.95 10.43 -3.49
CA THR A 17 6.57 10.95 -3.50
C THR A 17 5.71 10.25 -4.55
N ARG A 18 6.24 10.01 -5.76
CA ARG A 18 5.52 9.26 -6.81
C ARG A 18 5.24 7.82 -6.40
N ARG A 19 6.22 7.12 -5.82
CA ARG A 19 6.04 5.74 -5.31
C ARG A 19 4.99 5.68 -4.21
N LEU A 20 5.00 6.66 -3.30
CA LEU A 20 4.02 6.76 -2.22
C LEU A 20 2.60 6.98 -2.73
N ARG A 21 2.42 7.91 -3.68
CA ARG A 21 1.12 8.13 -4.34
C ARG A 21 0.62 6.88 -5.06
N ARG A 22 1.51 6.17 -5.77
CA ARG A 22 1.18 4.91 -6.47
C ARG A 22 0.72 3.83 -5.48
N LEU A 23 1.43 3.68 -4.36
CA LEU A 23 1.04 2.72 -3.32
C LEU A 23 -0.31 3.08 -2.69
N GLN A 24 -0.52 4.35 -2.33
CA GLN A 24 -1.80 4.81 -1.77
C GLN A 24 -2.97 4.57 -2.71
N LEU A 25 -2.79 4.81 -4.02
CA LEU A 25 -3.80 4.53 -5.02
C LEU A 25 -4.10 3.02 -5.08
N THR A 26 -3.06 2.19 -5.14
CA THR A 26 -3.20 0.72 -5.21
C THR A 26 -3.98 0.19 -4.01
N VAL A 27 -3.61 0.60 -2.80
CA VAL A 27 -4.30 0.19 -1.57
C VAL A 27 -5.76 0.63 -1.58
N ARG A 28 -6.04 1.90 -1.95
CA ARG A 28 -7.42 2.40 -2.03
C ARG A 28 -8.26 1.63 -3.03
N LEU A 29 -7.72 1.30 -4.20
CA LEU A 29 -8.42 0.51 -5.21
C LEU A 29 -8.73 -0.90 -4.70
N VAL A 30 -7.76 -1.58 -4.10
CA VAL A 30 -7.94 -2.93 -3.54
C VAL A 30 -8.99 -2.93 -2.44
N MET A 31 -8.94 -1.94 -1.53
CA MET A 31 -9.96 -1.78 -0.49
C MET A 31 -11.35 -1.58 -1.11
N ASN A 32 -11.47 -0.69 -2.11
CA ASN A 32 -12.75 -0.47 -2.79
C ASN A 32 -13.29 -1.73 -3.47
N VAL A 33 -12.43 -2.49 -4.15
CA VAL A 33 -12.84 -3.74 -4.81
C VAL A 33 -13.34 -4.74 -3.77
N ILE A 34 -12.57 -5.02 -2.71
CA ILE A 34 -12.96 -5.98 -1.67
C ILE A 34 -14.26 -5.55 -0.99
N SER A 35 -14.45 -4.26 -0.70
CA SER A 35 -15.67 -3.76 -0.06
C SER A 35 -16.92 -3.95 -0.91
N HIS A 36 -16.85 -3.66 -2.22
CA HIS A 36 -18.03 -3.55 -3.07
C HIS A 36 -18.32 -4.79 -3.91
N SER A 37 -17.39 -5.74 -3.99
CA SER A 37 -17.57 -6.98 -4.73
C SER A 37 -18.02 -8.14 -3.83
N ASN A 38 -18.52 -9.20 -4.48
CA ASN A 38 -18.80 -10.49 -3.85
C ASN A 38 -17.67 -11.49 -4.16
N LEU A 39 -16.42 -11.10 -3.89
CA LEU A 39 -15.28 -11.99 -4.05
C LEU A 39 -15.26 -13.03 -2.91
N PRO A 40 -14.86 -14.28 -3.19
CA PRO A 40 -14.50 -15.24 -2.15
C PRO A 40 -13.37 -14.72 -1.26
N PHE A 41 -13.33 -15.17 0.00
CA PHE A 41 -12.30 -14.77 0.96
C PHE A 41 -10.86 -15.03 0.44
N GLN A 42 -10.67 -16.16 -0.26
CA GLN A 42 -9.37 -16.51 -0.83
C GLN A 42 -8.90 -15.46 -1.84
N GLU A 43 -9.75 -15.08 -2.80
CA GLU A 43 -9.41 -14.08 -3.81
C GLU A 43 -9.11 -12.71 -3.18
N ALA A 44 -9.92 -12.28 -2.20
CA ALA A 44 -9.66 -11.04 -1.49
C ALA A 44 -8.34 -11.08 -0.68
N SER A 45 -8.01 -12.23 -0.10
CA SER A 45 -6.74 -12.44 0.61
C SER A 45 -5.55 -12.41 -0.36
N GLU A 46 -5.68 -13.00 -1.54
CA GLU A 46 -4.68 -12.93 -2.61
C GLU A 46 -4.46 -11.50 -3.08
N MET A 47 -5.52 -10.68 -3.21
CA MET A 47 -5.39 -9.26 -3.54
C MET A 47 -4.63 -8.48 -2.46
N VAL A 48 -4.87 -8.76 -1.18
CA VAL A 48 -4.11 -8.16 -0.07
C VAL A 48 -2.64 -8.57 -0.14
N ALA A 49 -2.36 -9.85 -0.38
CA ALA A 49 -0.99 -10.36 -0.52
C ALA A 49 -0.27 -9.75 -1.73
N ALA A 50 -0.96 -9.59 -2.87
CA ALA A 50 -0.43 -8.94 -4.06
C ALA A 50 -0.12 -7.45 -3.80
N THR A 51 -0.99 -6.76 -3.06
CA THR A 51 -0.78 -5.36 -2.65
C THR A 51 0.47 -5.21 -1.80
N ARG A 52 0.74 -6.17 -0.89
CA ARG A 52 1.98 -6.20 -0.12
C ARG A 52 3.20 -6.32 -1.03
N ARG A 53 3.19 -7.25 -2.00
CA ARG A 53 4.30 -7.41 -2.96
C ARG A 53 4.60 -6.11 -3.71
N VAL A 54 3.57 -5.45 -4.24
CA VAL A 54 3.71 -4.14 -4.91
C VAL A 54 4.35 -3.10 -3.99
N ALA A 55 3.99 -3.08 -2.70
CA ALA A 55 4.59 -2.16 -1.75
C ALA A 55 6.08 -2.42 -1.53
N LEU A 56 6.48 -3.70 -1.47
CA LEU A 56 7.89 -4.08 -1.30
C LEU A 56 8.73 -3.78 -2.53
N ASP A 57 8.16 -3.95 -3.73
CA ASP A 57 8.82 -3.58 -4.98
C ASP A 57 9.03 -2.07 -5.10
N LEU A 58 8.08 -1.27 -4.61
CA LEU A 58 8.19 0.20 -4.59
C LEU A 58 9.16 0.70 -3.52
N PHE A 59 9.25 0.01 -2.39
CA PHE A 59 10.03 0.42 -1.22
C PHE A 59 10.87 -0.75 -0.68
N PRO A 60 11.94 -1.14 -1.39
CA PRO A 60 12.81 -2.22 -0.94
C PRO A 60 13.40 -1.88 0.44
N GLY A 61 13.35 -2.84 1.37
CA GLY A 61 13.83 -2.68 2.74
C GLY A 61 12.92 -1.90 3.69
N LYS A 62 11.69 -1.50 3.28
CA LYS A 62 10.70 -0.82 4.15
C LYS A 62 9.49 -1.70 4.51
N GLU A 63 9.68 -3.01 4.52
CA GLU A 63 8.66 -4.02 4.85
C GLU A 63 7.92 -3.73 6.16
N LYS A 64 8.68 -3.54 7.23
CA LYS A 64 8.12 -3.28 8.57
C LYS A 64 7.26 -2.02 8.61
N THR A 65 7.62 -0.98 7.87
CA THR A 65 6.84 0.27 7.79
C THR A 65 5.52 0.03 7.06
N TYR A 66 5.53 -0.74 5.97
CA TYR A 66 4.31 -1.12 5.27
C TYR A 66 3.38 -1.94 6.18
N ASP A 67 3.93 -2.96 6.83
CA ASP A 67 3.20 -3.86 7.71
C ASP A 67 2.58 -3.11 8.90
N LEU A 68 3.21 -2.05 9.41
CA LEU A 68 2.64 -1.22 10.48
C LEU A 68 1.50 -0.29 9.99
N LEU A 69 1.59 0.23 8.77
CA LEU A 69 0.66 1.27 8.29
C LEU A 69 -0.55 0.73 7.54
N TYR A 70 -0.37 -0.32 6.74
CA TYR A 70 -1.36 -0.78 5.78
C TYR A 70 -1.96 -2.14 6.11
N GLN A 71 -1.15 -3.07 6.63
CA GLN A 71 -1.63 -4.41 6.97
C GLN A 71 -2.82 -4.40 7.95
N PRO A 72 -2.85 -3.58 9.03
CA PRO A 72 -3.97 -3.59 9.97
C PRO A 72 -5.28 -3.13 9.32
N ARG A 73 -5.19 -2.23 8.33
CA ARG A 73 -6.37 -1.71 7.61
C ARG A 73 -6.95 -2.76 6.67
N LEU A 74 -6.09 -3.46 5.93
CA LEU A 74 -6.51 -4.53 5.03
C LEU A 74 -7.04 -5.74 5.79
N GLN A 75 -6.42 -6.11 6.91
CA GLN A 75 -6.89 -7.18 7.79
C GLN A 75 -8.26 -6.87 8.39
N ARG A 76 -8.45 -5.65 8.90
CA ARG A 76 -9.77 -5.20 9.41
C ARG A 76 -10.85 -5.29 8.34
N LEU A 77 -10.55 -4.83 7.13
CA LEU A 77 -11.48 -4.93 6.01
C LEU A 77 -11.89 -6.37 5.71
N LEU A 78 -10.92 -7.31 5.68
CA LEU A 78 -11.22 -8.73 5.47
C LEU A 78 -12.05 -9.30 6.63
N ALA A 79 -11.69 -9.00 7.87
CA ALA A 79 -12.42 -9.49 9.05
C ALA A 79 -13.88 -9.02 9.05
N GLU A 80 -14.11 -7.74 8.74
CA GLU A 80 -15.45 -7.15 8.68
C GLU A 80 -16.27 -7.72 7.50
N LYS A 81 -15.70 -7.77 6.30
CA LYS A 81 -16.39 -8.24 5.09
C LYS A 81 -16.77 -9.71 5.16
N TYR A 82 -15.88 -10.54 5.70
CA TYR A 82 -16.03 -12.01 5.75
C TYR A 82 -16.44 -12.54 7.12
N ARG A 83 -16.69 -11.66 8.11
CA ARG A 83 -17.11 -12.01 9.47
C ARG A 83 -16.17 -13.03 10.14
N LEU A 84 -14.87 -12.82 9.96
CA LEU A 84 -13.84 -13.62 10.60
C LEU A 84 -13.81 -13.22 12.08
N GLN A 85 -14.15 -14.15 12.97
CA GLN A 85 -14.13 -13.95 14.42
C GLN A 85 -12.75 -14.20 15.01
#